data_AF-A0A9X1MHH3-F1
#
_entry.id   AF-A0A9X1MHH3-F1
#
_cell.length_a   1.000
_cell.length_b   1.000
_cell.length_c   1.000
_cell.angle_alpha   90.00
_cell.angle_beta   90.00
_cell.angle_gamma   90.00
#
_symmetry.space_group_name_H-M   'P 1'
#
loop_
_entity.id
_entity.type
_entity.pdbx_description
1 polymer ?
#
loop_
_entity_poly.entity_id
_entity_poly.type
_entity_poly.pdbx_seq_one_letter_code
_entity_poly.pdbx_strand_id
1 'polypeptide(L)'
;MSTGIIRDPLGRFARMSHREPELSLPAAAAGEDPAPLLEAFTGTDPRLDIWSRYPDISEEEDEATDDWACGEVSGQFAAYAREQGWDADVVTAQADHPMADEHVWVHLHRGGRTIAVDWTARQYHNLNEISWDPKVLSAPWPLTWDPDIVPNEHPLMGSFTLP
;
A
#
# COMPACT_ATOMS: atom_id res chain seq x y z
N MET A 1 20.04 -22.45 16.11
CA MET A 1 20.00 -21.42 17.17
C MET A 1 18.55 -20.96 17.25
N SER A 2 17.92 -21.13 18.42
CA SER A 2 16.49 -20.86 18.63
C SER A 2 16.26 -19.41 19.03
N THR A 3 15.36 -18.71 18.35
CA THR A 3 14.77 -17.45 18.79
C THR A 3 13.43 -17.79 19.47
N GLY A 4 13.43 -17.77 20.80
CA GLY A 4 12.28 -18.11 21.63
C GLY A 4 11.34 -16.91 21.83
N ILE A 5 10.04 -17.21 21.90
CA ILE A 5 9.00 -16.32 22.37
C ILE A 5 9.19 -16.12 23.88
N ILE A 6 9.46 -14.90 24.33
CA ILE A 6 9.44 -14.55 25.75
C ILE A 6 8.08 -13.94 26.06
N ARG A 7 7.22 -14.71 26.73
CA ARG A 7 5.97 -14.23 27.34
C ARG A 7 6.30 -13.48 28.63
N ASP A 8 5.72 -12.29 28.82
CA ASP A 8 5.64 -11.63 30.12
C ASP A 8 4.79 -12.49 31.09
N PRO A 9 5.17 -12.62 32.38
CA PRO A 9 4.44 -13.39 33.39
C PRO A 9 2.98 -12.95 33.68
N LEU A 10 2.48 -11.86 33.09
CA LEU A 10 1.11 -11.36 33.23
C LEU A 10 0.25 -11.49 31.97
N GLY A 11 0.75 -12.12 30.90
CA GLY A 11 -0.04 -12.40 29.70
C GLY A 11 -0.52 -11.17 28.92
N ARG A 12 0.12 -10.01 29.11
CA ARG A 12 -0.15 -8.79 28.34
C ARG A 12 0.84 -8.70 27.19
N PHE A 13 0.35 -8.39 26.00
CA PHE A 13 1.19 -8.01 24.87
C PHE A 13 1.94 -6.72 25.25
N ALA A 14 3.25 -6.83 25.46
CA ALA A 14 4.08 -5.66 25.59
C ALA A 14 4.08 -4.95 24.22
N ARG A 15 3.59 -3.70 24.17
CA ARG A 15 3.83 -2.80 23.03
C ARG A 15 5.34 -2.65 22.89
N MET A 16 5.94 -3.38 21.96
CA MET A 16 7.27 -3.03 21.48
C MET A 16 7.09 -1.71 20.73
N SER A 17 7.55 -0.61 21.33
CA SER A 17 7.70 0.64 20.60
C SER A 17 8.77 0.39 19.54
N HIS A 18 8.34 0.08 18.31
CA HIS A 18 9.24 -0.04 17.18
C HIS A 18 9.85 1.34 16.94
N ARG A 19 11.18 1.44 17.12
CA ARG A 19 11.95 2.51 16.52
C ARG A 19 12.07 2.16 15.04
N GLU A 20 11.49 3.00 14.20
CA GLU A 20 11.49 2.91 12.75
C GLU A 20 12.91 2.73 12.21
N PRO A 21 13.18 1.71 11.38
CA PRO A 21 14.08 1.93 10.27
C PRO A 21 13.32 2.75 9.23
N GLU A 22 13.70 4.01 9.03
CA GLU A 22 13.23 4.82 7.91
C GLU A 22 13.60 4.10 6.60
N LEU A 23 12.63 3.43 6.00
CA LEU A 23 12.78 2.87 4.66
C LEU A 23 12.62 3.99 3.67
N SER A 24 13.76 4.49 3.18
CA SER A 24 13.78 5.42 2.06
C SER A 24 13.54 4.62 0.78
N LEU A 25 12.28 4.56 0.35
CA LEU A 25 11.96 4.16 -1.02
C LEU A 25 12.62 5.17 -1.98
N PRO A 26 13.03 4.75 -3.20
CA PRO A 26 13.56 5.68 -4.18
C PRO A 26 12.54 6.80 -4.39
N ALA A 27 12.96 8.03 -4.09
CA ALA A 27 12.12 9.19 -4.26
C ALA A 27 11.66 9.26 -5.72
N ALA A 28 10.37 9.54 -5.94
CA ALA A 28 9.90 9.93 -7.26
C ALA A 28 10.80 11.08 -7.75
N ALA A 29 11.37 10.97 -8.96
CA ALA A 29 12.21 12.02 -9.52
C ALA A 29 11.46 13.37 -9.62
N ALA A 30 12.11 14.46 -10.03
CA ALA A 30 11.49 15.79 -10.09
C ALA A 30 10.37 15.87 -11.15
N GLY A 31 9.16 16.25 -10.73
CA GLY A 31 7.92 16.39 -11.51
C GLY A 31 6.88 17.13 -10.66
N GLU A 32 5.66 17.33 -11.18
CA GLU A 32 4.59 17.91 -10.37
C GLU A 32 4.26 16.93 -9.22
N ASP A 33 4.34 17.44 -7.99
CA ASP A 33 4.18 16.65 -6.77
C ASP A 33 2.75 16.10 -6.67
N PRO A 34 2.54 14.78 -6.57
CA PRO A 34 1.20 14.22 -6.39
C PRO A 34 0.63 14.49 -4.98
N ALA A 35 1.45 14.94 -4.01
CA ALA A 35 1.01 15.10 -2.62
C ALA A 35 -0.29 15.89 -2.43
N PRO A 36 -0.54 17.03 -3.11
CA PRO A 36 -1.81 17.75 -2.98
C PRO A 36 -3.02 16.94 -3.48
N LEU A 37 -2.85 16.11 -4.52
CA LEU A 37 -3.89 15.23 -5.03
C LEU A 37 -4.20 14.11 -4.01
N LEU A 38 -3.16 13.50 -3.45
CA LEU A 38 -3.29 12.43 -2.47
C LEU A 38 -3.95 12.94 -1.18
N GLU A 39 -3.49 14.08 -0.66
CA GLU A 39 -4.08 14.74 0.50
C GLU A 39 -5.57 15.06 0.27
N ALA A 40 -5.89 15.66 -0.88
CA ALA A 40 -7.28 16.00 -1.19
C ALA A 40 -8.18 14.77 -1.31
N PHE A 41 -7.68 13.65 -1.88
CA PHE A 41 -8.43 12.40 -1.94
C PHE A 41 -8.68 11.80 -0.54
N THR A 42 -7.68 11.79 0.34
CA THR A 42 -7.88 11.33 1.74
C THR A 42 -8.95 12.13 2.48
N GLY A 43 -9.11 13.41 2.13
CA GLY A 43 -10.17 14.27 2.68
C GLY A 43 -11.58 13.96 2.17
N THR A 44 -11.74 13.12 1.14
CA THR A 44 -13.06 12.79 0.56
C THR A 44 -13.79 11.69 1.32
N ASP A 45 -13.06 10.76 1.95
CA ASP A 45 -13.65 9.64 2.67
C ASP A 45 -12.78 9.25 3.88
N PRO A 46 -13.27 9.42 5.12
CA PRO A 46 -12.51 9.07 6.31
C PRO A 46 -12.21 7.57 6.42
N ARG A 47 -12.92 6.71 5.67
CA ARG A 47 -12.66 5.26 5.66
C ARG A 47 -11.29 4.92 5.06
N LEU A 48 -10.75 5.76 4.19
CA LEU A 48 -9.43 5.54 3.55
C LEU A 48 -8.32 5.37 4.60
N ASP A 49 -8.41 6.05 5.74
CA ASP A 49 -7.41 5.99 6.82
C ASP A 49 -7.23 4.59 7.44
N ILE A 50 -8.14 3.64 7.18
CA ILE A 50 -8.03 2.27 7.68
C ILE A 50 -6.69 1.61 7.32
N TRP A 51 -6.21 1.79 6.09
CA TRP A 51 -4.93 1.22 5.64
C TRP A 51 -3.71 1.90 6.26
N SER A 52 -3.82 3.17 6.65
CA SER A 52 -2.76 3.89 7.36
C SER A 52 -2.47 3.29 8.75
N ARG A 53 -3.46 2.60 9.33
CA ARG A 53 -3.44 2.06 10.69
C ARG A 53 -3.04 0.59 10.77
N TYR A 54 -2.87 -0.11 9.64
CA TYR A 54 -2.38 -1.49 9.67
C TYR A 54 -1.01 -1.58 10.35
N PRO A 55 -0.75 -2.62 11.16
CA PRO A 55 -1.61 -3.78 11.45
C PRO A 55 -2.49 -3.57 12.70
N ASP A 56 -2.51 -2.36 13.24
CA ASP A 56 -3.21 -1.99 14.49
C ASP A 56 -4.70 -1.68 14.25
N ILE A 57 -5.36 -2.47 13.41
CA ILE A 57 -6.81 -2.43 13.16
C ILE A 57 -7.51 -3.62 13.84
N SER A 58 -8.81 -3.50 14.06
CA SER A 58 -9.65 -4.58 14.59
C SER A 58 -10.04 -5.59 13.50
N GLU A 59 -10.50 -6.78 13.91
CA GLU A 59 -11.02 -7.82 13.00
C GLU A 59 -12.22 -7.33 12.18
N GLU A 60 -13.13 -6.54 12.79
CA GLU A 60 -14.26 -5.92 12.08
C GLU A 60 -13.78 -4.90 11.02
N GLU A 61 -12.71 -4.18 11.31
CA GLU A 61 -12.08 -3.25 10.36
C GLU A 61 -11.40 -4.02 9.21
N ASP A 62 -10.72 -5.12 9.53
CA ASP A 62 -10.06 -6.00 8.56
C ASP A 62 -11.09 -6.57 7.57
N GLU A 63 -12.19 -7.13 8.08
CA GLU A 63 -13.32 -7.62 7.30
C GLU A 63 -13.94 -6.53 6.42
N ALA A 64 -14.08 -5.30 6.94
CA ALA A 64 -14.62 -4.17 6.17
C ALA A 64 -13.71 -3.76 5.00
N THR A 65 -12.39 -4.02 5.08
CA THR A 65 -11.48 -3.75 3.96
C THR A 65 -11.54 -4.80 2.86
N ASP A 66 -11.94 -6.04 3.14
CA ASP A 66 -12.12 -7.07 2.11
C ASP A 66 -13.26 -6.73 1.15
N ASP A 67 -14.37 -6.21 1.68
CA ASP A 67 -15.53 -5.80 0.89
C ASP A 67 -15.27 -4.54 0.03
N TRP A 68 -14.27 -3.73 0.41
CA TRP A 68 -13.91 -2.44 -0.20
C TRP A 68 -12.41 -2.40 -0.57
N ALA A 69 -11.93 -3.48 -1.17
CA ALA A 69 -10.51 -3.73 -1.39
C ALA A 69 -9.92 -2.98 -2.61
N CYS A 70 -8.68 -3.34 -2.96
CA CYS A 70 -7.79 -2.70 -3.94
C CYS A 70 -8.46 -2.26 -5.25
N GLY A 71 -9.39 -3.05 -5.81
CA GLY A 71 -10.07 -2.73 -7.05
C GLY A 71 -10.99 -1.50 -6.97
N GLU A 72 -11.81 -1.41 -5.92
CA GLU A 72 -12.79 -0.32 -5.80
C GLU A 72 -12.10 1.00 -5.48
N VAL A 73 -11.19 1.00 -4.51
CA VAL A 73 -10.45 2.21 -4.08
C VAL A 73 -9.58 2.74 -5.20
N SER A 74 -8.89 1.87 -5.93
CA SER A 74 -8.11 2.27 -7.11
C SER A 74 -9.01 2.86 -8.20
N GLY A 75 -10.19 2.29 -8.43
CA GLY A 75 -11.17 2.84 -9.36
C GLY A 75 -11.66 4.24 -8.94
N GLN A 76 -12.01 4.42 -7.67
CA GLN A 76 -12.44 5.70 -7.09
C GLN A 76 -11.33 6.76 -7.19
N PHE A 77 -10.09 6.39 -6.83
CA PHE A 77 -8.96 7.30 -6.92
C PHE A 77 -8.62 7.69 -8.37
N ALA A 78 -8.62 6.74 -9.30
CA ALA A 78 -8.37 7.04 -10.71
C ALA A 78 -9.45 7.97 -11.29
N ALA A 79 -10.72 7.79 -10.91
CA ALA A 79 -11.79 8.72 -11.29
C ALA A 79 -11.55 10.11 -10.71
N TYR A 80 -11.25 10.21 -9.42
CA TYR A 80 -10.94 11.47 -8.75
C TYR A 80 -9.73 12.19 -9.40
N ALA A 81 -8.64 11.47 -9.66
CA ALA A 81 -7.45 12.01 -10.31
C ALA A 81 -7.77 12.63 -11.68
N ARG A 82 -8.58 11.93 -12.49
CA ARG A 82 -9.05 12.44 -13.80
C ARG A 82 -9.89 13.70 -13.67
N GLU A 83 -10.77 13.78 -12.66
CA GLU A 83 -11.54 15.00 -12.37
C GLU A 83 -10.63 16.19 -11.98
N GLN A 84 -9.49 15.91 -11.34
CA GLN A 84 -8.47 16.91 -11.00
C GLN A 84 -7.48 17.19 -12.16
N GLY A 85 -7.73 16.65 -13.35
CA GLY A 85 -6.94 16.91 -14.55
C GLY A 85 -5.65 16.10 -14.68
N TRP A 86 -5.50 15.02 -13.90
CA TRP A 86 -4.44 14.04 -14.12
C TRP A 86 -4.87 13.02 -15.17
N ASP A 87 -3.92 12.56 -15.97
CA ASP A 87 -4.13 11.32 -16.72
C ASP A 87 -3.86 10.16 -15.76
N ALA A 88 -4.78 9.20 -15.69
CA ALA A 88 -4.70 8.12 -14.72
C ALA A 88 -5.28 6.82 -15.29
N ASP A 89 -4.66 5.69 -14.99
CA ASP A 89 -5.15 4.35 -15.30
C ASP A 89 -5.08 3.43 -14.09
N VAL A 90 -6.02 2.49 -14.05
CA VAL A 90 -6.06 1.45 -13.05
C VAL A 90 -5.23 0.29 -13.59
N VAL A 91 -4.26 -0.14 -12.81
CA VAL A 91 -3.39 -1.25 -13.12
C VAL A 91 -3.86 -2.45 -12.35
N THR A 92 -4.20 -3.50 -13.08
CA THR A 92 -4.53 -4.81 -12.52
C THR A 92 -3.39 -5.76 -12.87
N ALA A 93 -2.81 -6.39 -11.85
CA ALA A 93 -1.67 -7.27 -12.04
C ALA A 93 -1.83 -8.56 -11.25
N GLN A 94 -1.31 -9.67 -11.80
CA GLN A 94 -1.30 -10.96 -11.10
C GLN A 94 0.06 -11.15 -10.44
N ALA A 95 0.07 -11.45 -9.14
CA ALA A 95 1.32 -11.74 -8.45
C ALA A 95 1.92 -13.03 -9.01
N ASP A 96 3.25 -13.04 -9.20
CA ASP A 96 3.95 -14.25 -9.63
C ASP A 96 4.03 -15.30 -8.50
N HIS A 97 3.68 -14.92 -7.27
CA HIS A 97 3.65 -15.79 -6.11
C HIS A 97 2.33 -16.57 -6.04
N PRO A 98 2.34 -17.92 -5.90
CA PRO A 98 1.15 -18.78 -5.99
C PRO A 98 0.13 -18.61 -4.85
N MET A 99 0.44 -17.79 -3.84
CA MET A 99 -0.45 -17.47 -2.73
C MET A 99 -0.92 -16.01 -2.71
N ALA A 100 -0.48 -15.18 -3.66
CA ALA A 100 -0.94 -13.81 -3.77
C ALA A 100 -1.93 -13.72 -4.93
N ASP A 101 -3.09 -13.13 -4.66
CA ASP A 101 -4.14 -12.91 -5.66
C ASP A 101 -3.78 -11.74 -6.59
N GLU A 102 -4.68 -11.45 -7.53
CA GLU A 102 -4.70 -10.20 -8.29
C GLU A 102 -4.58 -9.00 -7.34
N HIS A 103 -3.76 -8.03 -7.74
CA HIS A 103 -3.60 -6.77 -7.01
C HIS A 103 -3.82 -5.58 -7.94
N VAL A 104 -4.36 -4.50 -7.38
CA VAL A 104 -4.79 -3.33 -8.14
C VAL A 104 -4.24 -2.06 -7.53
N TRP A 105 -3.65 -1.21 -8.37
CA TRP A 105 -3.18 0.13 -8.01
C TRP A 105 -3.47 1.13 -9.14
N VAL A 106 -3.03 2.38 -8.99
CA VAL A 106 -3.24 3.43 -10.00
C VAL A 106 -1.91 3.96 -10.51
N HIS A 107 -1.78 4.13 -11.82
CA HIS A 107 -0.75 4.95 -12.43
C HIS A 107 -1.28 6.35 -12.70
N LEU A 108 -0.53 7.36 -12.26
CA LEU A 108 -0.75 8.77 -12.57
C LEU A 108 0.28 9.20 -13.60
N HIS A 109 -0.18 9.80 -14.70
CA HIS A 109 0.66 10.32 -15.76
C HIS A 109 0.59 11.84 -15.81
N ARG A 110 1.77 12.47 -15.74
CA ARG A 110 1.88 13.92 -15.89
C ARG A 110 3.28 14.33 -16.31
N GLY A 111 3.38 15.23 -17.28
CA GLY A 111 4.67 15.75 -17.74
C GLY A 111 5.60 14.68 -18.31
N GLY A 112 5.06 13.60 -18.90
CA GLY A 112 5.84 12.50 -19.46
C GLY A 112 6.41 11.55 -18.41
N ARG A 113 5.83 11.51 -17.21
CA ARG A 113 6.24 10.65 -16.11
C ARG A 113 5.06 9.88 -15.54
N THR A 114 5.36 8.70 -15.01
CA THR A 114 4.39 7.85 -14.34
C THR A 114 4.73 7.76 -12.85
N ILE A 115 3.71 7.87 -12.00
CA ILE A 115 3.80 7.62 -10.57
C ILE A 115 2.75 6.56 -10.25
N ALA A 116 3.18 5.44 -9.67
CA ALA A 116 2.27 4.45 -9.16
C ALA A 116 1.83 4.82 -7.74
N VAL A 117 0.55 4.60 -7.44
CA VAL A 117 -0.10 4.90 -6.15
C VAL A 117 -0.92 3.68 -5.73
N ASP A 118 -0.58 3.11 -4.58
CA ASP A 118 -1.31 1.99 -3.97
C ASP A 118 -1.79 2.37 -2.56
N TRP A 119 -3.12 2.46 -2.43
CA TRP A 119 -3.82 2.76 -1.17
C TRP A 119 -3.92 1.55 -0.24
N THR A 120 -3.79 0.36 -0.80
CA THR A 120 -4.04 -0.93 -0.15
C THR A 120 -2.77 -1.75 0.05
N ALA A 121 -1.59 -1.16 -0.18
CA ALA A 121 -0.28 -1.80 -0.07
C ALA A 121 0.03 -2.39 1.32
N ARG A 122 -0.78 -2.14 2.34
CA ARG A 122 -0.62 -2.74 3.68
C ARG A 122 -1.69 -3.80 4.01
N GLN A 123 -2.71 -3.92 3.17
CA GLN A 123 -3.83 -4.86 3.29
C GLN A 123 -3.39 -6.23 2.78
N TYR A 124 -2.99 -7.14 3.67
CA TYR A 124 -2.45 -8.43 3.25
C TYR A 124 -3.13 -9.63 3.94
N HIS A 125 -4.39 -9.90 3.57
CA HIS A 125 -5.13 -11.07 4.05
C HIS A 125 -4.61 -12.40 3.45
N ASN A 126 -3.80 -12.35 2.38
CA ASN A 126 -3.23 -13.53 1.71
C ASN A 126 -1.73 -13.79 1.99
N LEU A 127 -1.04 -12.87 2.67
CA LEU A 127 0.40 -12.98 2.97
C LEU A 127 0.63 -13.11 4.48
N ASN A 128 -0.06 -14.04 5.15
CA ASN A 128 0.05 -14.28 6.61
C ASN A 128 1.50 -14.32 7.17
N GLU A 129 2.51 -14.54 6.32
CA GLU A 129 3.93 -14.54 6.71
C GLU A 129 4.61 -13.14 6.66
N ILE A 130 4.06 -12.16 5.94
CA ILE A 130 4.69 -10.85 5.63
C ILE A 130 3.95 -9.67 6.28
N SER A 131 2.73 -9.86 6.81
CA SER A 131 1.97 -8.80 7.51
C SER A 131 2.71 -8.21 8.73
N TRP A 132 3.71 -8.91 9.25
CA TRP A 132 4.60 -8.45 10.33
C TRP A 132 6.01 -8.07 9.85
N ASP A 133 6.27 -8.07 8.54
CA ASP A 133 7.56 -7.63 8.00
C ASP A 133 7.74 -6.13 8.30
N PRO A 134 8.82 -5.71 9.00
CA PRO A 134 9.11 -4.31 9.24
C PRO A 134 9.09 -3.45 7.98
N LYS A 135 9.38 -3.99 6.80
CA LYS A 135 9.28 -3.27 5.53
C LYS A 135 7.85 -2.87 5.18
N VAL A 136 6.90 -3.76 5.42
CA VAL A 136 5.48 -3.50 5.19
C VAL A 136 4.95 -2.52 6.23
N LEU A 137 5.30 -2.76 7.51
CA LEU A 137 4.87 -1.93 8.64
C LEU A 137 5.37 -0.48 8.57
N SER A 138 6.54 -0.27 7.95
CA SER A 138 7.18 1.06 7.82
C SER A 138 6.92 1.75 6.48
N ALA A 139 6.27 1.07 5.53
CA ALA A 139 6.02 1.65 4.22
C ALA A 139 5.06 2.85 4.33
N PRO A 140 5.24 3.94 3.56
CA PRO A 140 4.32 5.08 3.59
C PRO A 140 2.92 4.67 3.15
N TRP A 141 1.92 5.45 3.57
CA TRP A 141 0.54 5.30 3.10
C TRP A 141 0.02 6.66 2.57
N PRO A 142 -0.52 6.71 1.33
CA PRO A 142 -0.46 5.64 0.32
C PRO A 142 0.98 5.34 -0.09
N LEU A 143 1.22 4.12 -0.58
CA LEU A 143 2.51 3.76 -1.16
C LEU A 143 2.63 4.41 -2.53
N THR A 144 3.75 5.10 -2.78
CA THR A 144 4.04 5.68 -4.09
C THR A 144 5.43 5.28 -4.57
N TRP A 145 5.56 5.02 -5.86
CA TRP A 145 6.85 4.71 -6.49
C TRP A 145 6.86 5.09 -7.98
N ASP A 146 8.05 5.10 -8.56
CA ASP A 146 8.26 5.31 -9.99
C ASP A 146 8.35 3.93 -10.69
N PRO A 147 7.31 3.51 -11.44
CA PRO A 147 7.28 2.17 -12.05
C PRO A 147 8.29 2.02 -13.19
N ASP A 148 8.88 3.11 -13.69
CA ASP A 148 9.90 3.04 -14.75
C ASP A 148 11.28 2.63 -14.20
N ILE A 149 11.53 2.76 -12.89
CA ILE A 149 12.78 2.34 -12.24
C ILE A 149 12.86 0.82 -12.16
N VAL A 150 11.76 0.17 -11.75
CA VAL A 150 11.66 -1.28 -11.65
C VAL A 150 10.32 -1.73 -12.27
N PRO A 151 10.28 -1.89 -13.60
CA PRO A 151 9.05 -2.29 -14.28
C PRO A 151 8.57 -3.65 -13.80
N ASN A 152 7.25 -3.80 -13.65
CA ASN A 152 6.58 -5.03 -13.23
C ASN A 152 6.93 -5.51 -11.81
N GLU A 153 7.41 -4.62 -10.94
CA GLU A 153 7.65 -4.91 -9.53
C GLU A 153 6.86 -3.95 -8.63
N HIS A 154 6.19 -4.52 -7.63
CA HIS A 154 5.58 -3.78 -6.54
C HIS A 154 6.57 -3.74 -5.35
N PRO A 155 6.90 -2.55 -4.79
CA PRO A 155 7.97 -2.41 -3.80
C PRO A 155 7.84 -3.30 -2.55
N LEU A 156 6.62 -3.70 -2.19
CA LEU A 156 6.34 -4.54 -1.02
C LEU A 156 5.98 -5.98 -1.36
N MET A 157 5.54 -6.26 -2.58
CA MET A 157 4.97 -7.56 -2.96
C MET A 157 5.83 -8.33 -3.96
N GLY A 158 6.85 -7.69 -4.54
CA GLY A 158 7.72 -8.31 -5.53
C GLY A 158 7.14 -8.28 -6.93
N SER A 159 7.45 -9.28 -7.74
CA SER A 159 7.17 -9.29 -9.17
C SER A 159 5.72 -9.64 -9.50
N PHE A 160 5.20 -8.98 -10.53
CA PHE A 160 3.87 -9.21 -11.08
C PHE A 160 3.93 -9.38 -12.59
N THR A 161 2.95 -10.11 -13.11
CA THR A 161 2.65 -10.15 -14.54
C THR A 161 1.47 -9.22 -14.84
N LEU A 162 1.69 -8.28 -15.77
CA LEU A 162 0.62 -7.45 -16.34
C LEU A 162 -0.10 -8.22 -17.47
N PRO A 163 -1.42 -8.06 -17.63
CA PRO A 163 -2.20 -8.72 -18.68
C PRO A 163 -1.84 -8.28 -20.11
#